data_AF-A0A9D2S3D6-F1
#
_entry.id   AF-A0A9D2S3D6-F1
#
_cell.length_a   1.000
_cell.length_b   1.000
_cell.length_c   1.000
_cell.angle_alpha   90.00
_cell.angle_beta   90.00
_cell.angle_gamma   90.00
#
_symmetry.space_group_name_H-M   'P 1'
#
loop_
_entity.id
_entity.type
_entity.pdbx_description
1 polymer ?
#
loop_
_entity_poly.entity_id
_entity_poly.type
_entity_poly.pdbx_seq_one_letter_code
_entity_poly.pdbx_strand_id
1 'polypeptide(L)' 'MKSKAFNRYKAYLYLLPSILILTVFTIYPLIKAIVMSFQEGYSIIDGSFDGINLANYIELFSDDVFVKALTNTSIY' A
#
# COMPACT_ATOMS: atom_id res chain seq x y z
N MET A 1 -38.41 -10.88 21.76
CA MET A 1 -37.10 -11.39 21.29
C MET A 1 -36.72 -10.65 19.99
N LYS A 2 -36.12 -9.45 20.07
CA LYS A 2 -35.79 -8.65 18.87
C LYS A 2 -34.55 -9.26 18.20
N SER A 3 -34.73 -9.73 16.96
CA SER A 3 -33.76 -10.47 16.15
C SER A 3 -32.36 -9.82 16.17
N LYS A 4 -31.38 -10.53 16.76
CA LYS A 4 -29.95 -10.14 16.81
C LYS A 4 -29.35 -9.88 15.42
N ALA A 5 -29.92 -10.47 14.36
CA ALA A 5 -29.43 -10.32 12.99
C ALA A 5 -29.71 -8.93 12.39
N PHE A 6 -30.86 -8.32 12.72
CA PHE A 6 -31.25 -7.00 12.19
C PHE A 6 -30.33 -5.87 12.67
N ASN A 7 -29.69 -6.05 13.83
CA ASN A 7 -28.75 -5.07 14.39
C ASN A 7 -27.35 -5.13 13.73
N ARG A 8 -26.93 -6.28 13.20
CA ARG A 8 -25.60 -6.41 12.56
C ARG A 8 -25.50 -5.63 11.25
N TYR A 9 -26.52 -5.71 10.40
CA TYR A 9 -26.53 -4.95 9.13
C TYR A 9 -26.44 -3.43 9.37
N LYS A 10 -27.18 -2.92 10.37
CA LYS A 10 -27.10 -1.50 10.76
C LYS A 10 -25.71 -1.12 11.27
N ALA A 11 -25.06 -1.99 12.04
CA ALA A 11 -23.69 -1.76 12.49
C ALA A 11 -22.71 -1.62 11.30
N TYR A 12 -22.82 -2.47 10.28
CA TYR A 12 -22.00 -2.34 9.07
C TYR A 12 -22.31 -1.07 8.27
N LEU A 13 -23.57 -0.65 8.18
CA LEU A 13 -23.94 0.63 7.55
C LEU A 13 -23.33 1.84 8.27
N TYR A 14 -23.22 1.82 9.60
CA TYR A 14 -22.55 2.89 10.35
C TYR A 14 -21.04 2.91 10.12
N LEU A 15 -20.42 1.74 9.89
CA LEU A 15 -18.99 1.63 9.58
C LEU A 15 -18.66 1.95 8.12
N LEU A 16 -19.63 1.76 7.22
CA LEU A 16 -19.48 1.95 5.78
C LEU A 16 -18.80 3.29 5.39
N PRO A 17 -19.19 4.47 5.92
CA PRO A 17 -18.54 5.72 5.55
C PRO A 17 -17.05 5.74 5.93
N SER A 18 -16.69 5.25 7.11
CA SER A 18 -15.29 5.16 7.54
C SER A 18 -14.50 4.17 6.68
N ILE A 19 -15.08 3.01 6.37
CA ILE A 19 -14.45 2.00 5.51
C ILE A 19 -14.24 2.56 4.10
N LEU A 20 -15.20 3.29 3.54
CA LEU A 20 -15.07 3.92 2.23
C LEU A 20 -13.93 4.94 2.21
N ILE A 21 -13.86 5.83 3.21
CA ILE A 21 -12.78 6.82 3.31
C ILE A 21 -11.43 6.11 3.43
N LEU A 22 -11.29 5.14 4.35
CA LEU A 22 -10.06 4.38 4.51
C LEU A 22 -9.67 3.64 3.23
N THR A 23 -10.65 3.07 2.52
CA THR A 23 -10.38 2.33 1.28
C THR A 23 -9.87 3.24 0.18
N VAL A 24 -10.53 4.38 -0.04
CA VAL A 24 -10.19 5.31 -1.12
C VAL A 24 -8.88 6.07 -0.85
N PHE A 25 -8.67 6.50 0.39
CA PHE A 25 -7.55 7.40 0.72
C PHE A 25 -6.37 6.71 1.38
N THR A 26 -6.51 5.47 1.84
CA THR A 26 -5.41 4.74 2.50
C THR A 26 -5.11 3.43 1.78
N ILE A 27 -6.09 2.54 1.65
CA ILE A 27 -5.85 1.20 1.10
C ILE A 27 -5.52 1.28 -0.40
N TYR A 28 -6.28 2.06 -1.17
CA TYR A 28 -6.04 2.19 -2.62
C TYR A 28 -4.65 2.78 -2.94
N PRO A 29 -4.22 3.92 -2.34
CA PRO A 29 -2.88 4.44 -2.56
C PRO A 29 -1.77 3.48 -2.08
N LEU A 30 -1.99 2.77 -0.97
CA LEU A 30 -1.05 1.76 -0.47
C LEU A 30 -0.85 0.63 -1.46
N ILE A 31 -1.94 0.04 -1.98
CA ILE A 31 -1.85 -1.00 -3.01
C ILE A 31 -1.17 -0.45 -4.26
N LYS A 32 -1.52 0.77 -4.69
CA LYS A 32 -0.87 1.41 -5.83
C LYS A 32 0.63 1.57 -5.62
N ALA A 33 1.07 1.98 -4.43
CA ALA A 33 2.49 2.09 -4.09
C ALA A 33 3.21 0.73 -4.15
N ILE A 34 2.57 -0.33 -3.65
CA ILE A 34 3.10 -1.70 -3.74
C ILE A 34 3.21 -2.13 -5.21
N VAL A 35 2.22 -1.84 -6.06
CA VAL A 35 2.31 -2.18 -7.49
C VAL A 35 3.42 -1.38 -8.17
N MET A 36 3.52 -0.09 -7.87
CA MET A 36 4.55 0.79 -8.42
C MET A 36 5.98 0.37 -8.04
N SER A 37 6.19 -0.23 -6.86
CA SER A 37 7.54 -0.69 -6.48
C SER A 37 8.06 -1.84 -7.35
N PHE A 38 7.17 -2.59 -8.01
CA PHE A 38 7.56 -3.61 -9.01
C PHE A 38 7.67 -3.04 -10.43
N GLN A 39 7.28 -1.78 -10.67
CA GLN A 39 7.34 -1.15 -11.99
C GLN A 39 8.72 -0.48 -12.17
N GLU A 40 9.58 -1.11 -12.98
CA GLU A 40 10.89 -0.58 -13.34
C GLU A 40 10.74 0.69 -14.20
N GLY A 41 11.56 1.71 -13.96
CA GLY A 41 11.56 2.93 -14.76
C GLY A 41 10.27 3.77 -14.66
N TYR A 42 9.47 3.62 -13.59
CA TYR A 42 8.19 4.31 -13.47
C TYR A 42 8.33 5.83 -13.53
N SER A 43 7.67 6.45 -14.51
CA SER A 43 7.57 7.90 -14.69
C SER A 43 6.30 8.45 -14.04
N ILE A 44 6.48 9.41 -13.11
CA ILE A 44 5.36 10.07 -12.43
C ILE A 44 4.59 11.01 -13.39
N ILE A 45 5.24 11.48 -14.47
CA ILE A 45 4.68 12.48 -15.39
C ILE A 45 3.57 11.88 -16.25
N ASP A 46 3.80 10.71 -16.82
CA ASP A 46 2.90 10.06 -17.79
C ASP A 46 2.46 8.66 -17.36
N GLY A 47 2.98 8.12 -16.25
CA GLY A 47 2.64 6.80 -15.75
C GLY A 47 3.24 5.65 -16.56
N SER A 48 4.21 5.94 -17.45
CA SER A 48 4.93 4.92 -18.19
C SER A 48 5.90 4.15 -17.29
N PHE A 49 6.18 2.90 -17.65
CA PHE A 49 7.15 2.04 -16.97
C PHE A 49 7.72 1.03 -17.97
N ASP A 50 8.95 0.59 -17.73
CA ASP A 50 9.72 -0.24 -18.66
C ASP A 50 9.38 -1.73 -18.50
N GLY A 51 8.98 -2.15 -17.30
CA GLY A 51 8.58 -3.54 -17.03
C GLY A 51 8.06 -3.76 -15.61
N ILE A 52 7.53 -4.96 -15.36
CA ILE A 52 7.15 -5.42 -14.02
C ILE A 52 8.12 -6.52 -13.59
N ASN A 53 9.00 -6.22 -12.65
CA ASN A 53 10.03 -7.14 -12.16
C ASN A 53 10.55 -6.72 -10.76
N LEU A 54 11.69 -7.28 -10.35
CA LEU A 54 12.32 -6.99 -9.06
C LEU A 54 13.55 -6.06 -9.18
N ALA A 55 13.78 -5.43 -10.34
CA ALA A 55 14.98 -4.63 -10.60
C ALA A 55 15.16 -3.51 -9.56
N ASN A 56 14.10 -2.75 -9.28
CA ASN A 56 14.10 -1.71 -8.25
C ASN A 56 14.55 -2.23 -6.86
N TYR A 57 14.11 -3.44 -6.49
CA TYR A 57 14.49 -4.04 -5.21
C TYR A 57 15.95 -4.51 -5.22
N ILE A 58 16.39 -5.15 -6.31
CA ILE A 58 17.78 -5.60 -6.46
C ILE A 58 18.73 -4.40 -6.40
N GLU A 59 18.41 -3.32 -7.11
CA GLU A 59 19.18 -2.08 -7.08
C GLU A 59 19.25 -1.50 -5.66
N LEU A 60 18.10 -1.37 -4.99
CA LEU A 60 18.00 -0.79 -3.65
C LEU A 60 18.80 -1.59 -2.61
N PHE A 61 18.72 -2.93 -2.64
CA PHE A 61 19.49 -3.78 -1.72
C PHE A 61 20.97 -3.94 -2.11
N SER A 62 21.36 -3.53 -3.31
CA SER A 62 22.75 -3.46 -3.74
C SER A 62 23.43 -2.14 -3.35
N ASP A 63 22.65 -1.15 -2.88
CA ASP A 63 23.17 0.13 -2.37
C ASP A 63 23.58 0.01 -0.89
N ASP A 64 24.88 0.07 -0.64
CA ASP A 64 25.47 0.04 0.71
C ASP A 64 24.91 1.13 1.64
N VAL A 65 24.59 2.31 1.09
CA VAL A 65 24.02 3.43 1.87
C VAL A 65 22.61 3.08 2.32
N PHE A 66 21.80 2.53 1.42
CA PHE A 66 20.45 2.08 1.74
C PHE A 66 20.46 0.98 2.81
N VAL A 67 21.28 -0.06 2.63
CA VAL A 67 21.37 -1.18 3.57
C VAL A 67 21.83 -0.70 4.95
N LYS A 68 22.79 0.22 5.00
CA LYS A 68 23.25 0.83 6.25
C LYS A 68 22.14 1.63 6.93
N ALA A 69 21.40 2.45 6.18
CA ALA A 69 20.27 3.22 6.71
C ALA A 69 19.17 2.31 7.26
N LEU A 70 18.79 1.27 6.50
CA LEU A 70 17.81 0.27 6.92
C LEU A 70 18.24 -0.45 8.20
N THR A 71 19.52 -0.82 8.29
CA THR A 71 20.09 -1.47 9.48
C THR A 71 20.04 -0.55 10.69
N ASN A 72 20.44 0.72 10.53
CA ASN A 72 20.39 1.71 11.61
C ASN A 72 18.96 1.89 12.14
N THR A 73 17.97 2.04 11.25
CA THR A 73 16.55 2.19 11.64
C THR A 73 15.96 0.92 12.24
N SER A 74 16.46 -0.26 11.90
CA SER A 74 15.97 -1.53 12.45
C SER A 74 16.52 -1.83 13.85
N ILE A 75 17.71 -1.29 14.17
CA ILE A 75 18.40 -1.53 15.45
C ILE A 75 18.04 -0.47 16.50
N TYR A 76 17.89 0.78 16.10
CA TYR A 76 17.60 1.90 16.99
C TYR A 76 16.09 2.08 17.19
#